data_AF-A0A955M8F8-F1
#
_entry.id   AF-A0A955M8F8-F1
#
_cell.length_a   1.000
_cell.length_b   1.000
_cell.length_c   1.000
_cell.angle_alpha   90.00
_cell.angle_beta   90.00
_cell.angle_gamma   90.00
#
_symmetry.space_group_name_H-M   'P 1'
#
loop_
_entity.id
_entity.type
_entity.pdbx_description
1 polymer ?
#
loop_
_entity_poly.entity_id
_entity_poly.type
_entity_poly.pdbx_seq_one_letter_code
_entity_poly.pdbx_strand_id
1 'polypeptide(L)'
;MNNRIRKMSKTSQLKAIPRAKLLKVTALLYLKEALYKQKYEQCPELVQTAKRYGATTEEVQMVIARYVRRLQQGLVYEATAKQRGMLREQ
;
A
#
# COMPACT_ATOMS: atom_id res chain seq x y z
N MET A 1 6.43 -37.65 45.07
CA MET A 1 5.30 -36.90 44.47
C MET A 1 5.84 -35.90 43.45
N ASN A 2 5.43 -36.04 42.19
CA ASN A 2 5.81 -35.20 41.06
C ASN A 2 4.91 -33.96 40.99
N ASN A 3 5.48 -32.76 40.86
CA ASN A 3 4.74 -31.60 40.36
C ASN A 3 5.55 -30.91 39.24
N ARG A 4 5.25 -31.32 38.00
CA ARG A 4 5.69 -30.66 36.76
C ARG A 4 4.91 -29.37 36.60
N ILE A 5 5.48 -28.25 37.05
CA ILE A 5 4.98 -26.93 36.65
C ILE A 5 5.38 -26.69 35.19
N ARG A 6 4.40 -26.80 34.28
CA ARG A 6 4.53 -26.38 32.89
C ARG A 6 4.82 -24.87 32.87
N LYS A 7 6.06 -24.48 32.63
CA LYS A 7 6.39 -23.10 32.25
C LYS A 7 5.89 -22.83 30.83
N MET A 8 4.64 -22.35 30.73
CA MET A 8 4.19 -21.62 29.54
C MET A 8 4.74 -20.20 29.65
N SER A 9 5.82 -19.92 28.93
CA SER A 9 6.37 -18.57 28.77
C SER A 9 6.73 -18.35 27.31
N LYS A 10 5.76 -18.49 26.41
CA LYS A 10 5.86 -17.91 25.07
C LYS A 10 5.53 -16.43 25.18
N THR A 11 6.42 -15.66 25.79
CA THR A 11 6.48 -14.22 25.56
C THR A 11 6.95 -14.03 24.13
N SER A 12 6.01 -13.77 23.24
CA SER A 12 6.25 -13.40 21.85
C SER A 12 7.16 -12.18 21.83
N GLN A 13 8.46 -12.38 21.66
CA GLN A 13 9.42 -11.30 21.55
C GLN A 13 9.09 -10.49 20.29
N LEU A 14 8.44 -9.34 20.47
CA LEU A 14 8.24 -8.35 19.42
C LEU A 14 9.63 -7.85 18.99
N LYS A 15 10.21 -8.49 17.96
CA LYS A 15 11.48 -8.05 17.37
C LYS A 15 11.33 -6.61 16.91
N ALA A 16 12.22 -5.73 17.40
CA ALA A 16 12.27 -4.34 16.95
C ALA A 16 12.41 -4.29 15.42
N ILE A 17 11.51 -3.57 14.76
CA ILE A 17 11.58 -3.38 13.32
C ILE A 17 12.77 -2.46 13.03
N PRO A 18 13.71 -2.84 12.15
CA PRO A 18 14.82 -1.97 11.78
C PRO A 18 14.32 -0.62 11.29
N ARG A 19 14.93 0.48 11.74
CA ARG A 19 14.53 1.85 11.38
C ARG A 19 14.42 2.05 9.86
N ALA A 20 15.36 1.51 9.09
CA ALA A 20 15.34 1.55 7.63
C ALA A 20 14.09 0.88 7.03
N LYS A 21 13.66 -0.26 7.61
CA LYS A 21 12.44 -0.96 7.18
C LYS A 21 11.19 -0.12 7.45
N LEU A 22 11.12 0.56 8.60
CA LEU A 22 10.03 1.47 8.91
C LEU A 22 9.98 2.63 7.91
N LEU A 23 11.12 3.30 7.69
CA LEU A 23 11.22 4.44 6.77
C LEU A 23 10.91 4.06 5.32
N LYS A 24 11.32 2.86 4.88
CA LYS A 24 10.95 2.29 3.58
C LYS A 24 9.43 2.18 3.42
N VAL A 25 8.77 1.58 4.40
CA VAL A 25 7.31 1.39 4.39
C VAL A 25 6.59 2.73 4.42
N THR A 26 7.06 3.68 5.24
CA THR A 26 6.50 5.04 5.31
C THR A 26 6.63 5.77 3.98
N ALA A 27 7.79 5.72 3.31
CA ALA A 27 7.97 6.38 2.02
C ALA A 27 7.07 5.79 0.92
N LEU A 28 6.92 4.46 0.87
CA LEU A 28 6.00 3.80 -0.05
C LEU A 28 4.53 4.13 0.25
N LEU A 29 4.18 4.30 1.53
CA LEU A 29 2.84 4.75 1.94
C LEU A 29 2.56 6.18 1.46
N TYR A 30 3.51 7.10 1.65
CA TYR A 30 3.36 8.48 1.18
C TYR A 30 3.30 8.56 -0.35
N LEU A 31 4.06 7.73 -1.07
CA LEU A 31 3.92 7.62 -2.52
C LEU A 31 2.49 7.23 -2.92
N LYS A 32 1.92 6.22 -2.25
CA LYS A 32 0.53 5.80 -2.47
C LYS A 32 -0.46 6.94 -2.19
N GLU A 33 -0.27 7.71 -1.13
CA GLU A 33 -1.13 8.85 -0.80
C GLU A 33 -1.01 10.00 -1.80
N ALA A 34 0.21 10.31 -2.25
CA ALA A 34 0.46 11.32 -3.27
C ALA A 34 -0.26 10.97 -4.58
N LEU A 35 -0.19 9.71 -5.02
CA LEU A 35 -0.93 9.22 -6.18
C LEU A 35 -2.45 9.40 -6.02
N TYR A 36 -3.01 9.04 -4.85
CA TYR A 36 -4.45 9.22 -4.62
C TYR A 36 -4.90 10.67 -4.51
N LYS A 37 -4.03 11.56 -4.02
CA LYS A 37 -4.28 13.01 -3.94
C LYS A 37 -3.89 13.74 -5.22
N GLN A 38 -3.46 13.02 -6.26
CA GLN A 38 -3.01 13.57 -7.54
C GLN A 38 -1.84 14.57 -7.42
N LYS A 39 -1.01 14.43 -6.38
CA LYS A 39 0.20 15.24 -6.14
C LYS A 39 1.41 14.64 -6.84
N TYR A 40 1.37 14.58 -8.17
CA TYR A 40 2.38 13.88 -8.96
C TYR A 40 3.77 14.53 -8.85
N GLU A 41 3.84 15.83 -8.61
CA GLU A 41 5.06 16.60 -8.38
C GLU A 41 5.87 16.09 -7.18
N GLN A 42 5.21 15.48 -6.19
CA GLN A 42 5.85 14.93 -4.99
C GLN A 42 6.36 13.49 -5.19
N CYS A 43 5.89 12.79 -6.22
CA CYS A 43 6.20 11.37 -6.43
C CYS A 43 7.70 11.09 -6.65
N PRO A 44 8.47 11.89 -7.43
CA PRO A 44 9.89 11.65 -7.64
C PRO A 44 10.71 11.61 -6.34
N GLU A 45 10.47 12.56 -5.44
CA GLU A 45 11.16 12.65 -4.15
C GLU A 45 10.81 11.47 -3.23
N LEU A 46 9.53 11.07 -3.21
CA LEU A 46 9.05 9.93 -2.43
C LEU A 46 9.63 8.61 -2.94
N VAL A 47 9.73 8.42 -4.26
CA VAL A 47 10.39 7.27 -4.87
C VAL A 47 11.88 7.24 -4.52
N GLN A 48 12.57 8.37 -4.63
CA GLN A 48 13.99 8.46 -4.27
C GLN A 48 14.20 8.13 -2.78
N THR A 49 13.34 8.65 -1.90
CA THR A 49 13.37 8.38 -0.47
C THR A 49 13.13 6.91 -0.16
N ALA A 50 12.13 6.29 -0.79
CA ALA A 50 11.86 4.86 -0.64
C ALA A 50 13.07 4.01 -1.06
N LYS A 51 13.66 4.31 -2.23
CA LYS A 51 14.86 3.61 -2.73
C LYS A 51 16.05 3.78 -1.80
N ARG A 52 16.26 4.98 -1.22
CA ARG A 52 17.32 5.25 -0.22
C ARG A 52 17.20 4.35 1.01
N TYR A 53 15.99 3.96 1.39
CA TYR A 53 15.73 3.03 2.50
C TYR A 53 15.57 1.56 2.06
N GLY A 54 15.96 1.23 0.83
CA GLY A 54 16.02 -0.13 0.31
C GLY A 54 14.73 -0.62 -0.36
N ALA A 55 13.85 0.28 -0.80
CA ALA A 55 12.74 -0.12 -1.67
C ALA A 55 13.26 -0.53 -3.05
N THR A 56 12.79 -1.68 -3.54
CA THR A 56 13.13 -2.12 -4.89
C THR A 56 12.26 -1.41 -5.93
N THR A 57 12.67 -1.48 -7.19
CA THR A 57 11.88 -0.94 -8.30
C THR A 57 10.53 -1.64 -8.40
N GLU A 58 10.48 -2.96 -8.14
CA GLU A 58 9.27 -3.77 -8.16
C GLU A 58 8.28 -3.33 -7.06
N GLU A 59 8.77 -3.00 -5.86
CA GLU A 59 7.92 -2.47 -4.79
C GLU A 59 7.27 -1.13 -5.17
N VAL A 60 8.02 -0.24 -5.82
CA VAL A 60 7.50 1.03 -6.34
C VAL A 60 6.49 0.79 -7.46
N GLN A 61 6.81 -0.07 -8.42
CA GLN A 61 5.92 -0.43 -9.52
C GLN A 61 4.61 -1.05 -9.02
N MET A 62 4.65 -1.89 -7.98
CA MET A 62 3.44 -2.45 -7.37
C MET A 62 2.53 -1.37 -6.78
N VAL A 63 3.09 -0.32 -6.15
CA VAL A 63 2.30 0.81 -5.65
C VAL A 63 1.60 1.53 -6.79
N ILE A 64 2.32 1.82 -7.87
CA ILE A 64 1.78 2.50 -9.06
C ILE A 64 0.73 1.62 -9.76
N ALA A 65 1.01 0.34 -9.97
CA ALA A 65 0.09 -0.60 -10.62
C ALA A 65 -1.23 -0.74 -9.86
N ARG A 66 -1.18 -0.79 -8.52
CA ARG A 66 -2.40 -0.80 -7.69
C ARG A 66 -3.22 0.47 -7.85
N TYR A 67 -2.56 1.62 -7.96
CA TYR A 67 -3.23 2.89 -8.22
C TYR A 67 -3.90 2.91 -9.61
N VAL A 68 -3.18 2.53 -10.66
CA VAL A 68 -3.71 2.46 -12.04
C VAL A 68 -4.90 1.52 -12.13
N ARG A 69 -4.82 0.33 -11.51
CA ARG A 69 -5.94 -0.62 -11.46
C ARG A 69 -7.19 -0.01 -10.82
N ARG A 70 -7.03 0.80 -9.76
CA ARG A 70 -8.16 1.49 -9.12
C ARG A 70 -8.78 2.51 -10.08
N LEU A 71 -7.98 3.30 -10.80
CA LEU A 71 -8.50 4.25 -11.77
C LEU A 71 -9.33 3.55 -12.86
N GLN A 72 -8.83 2.42 -13.38
CA GLN A 72 -9.56 1.62 -14.36
C GLN A 72 -10.90 1.11 -13.82
N GLN A 73 -10.95 0.66 -12.57
CA GLN A 73 -12.20 0.23 -11.94
C GLN A 73 -13.21 1.37 -11.77
N GLY A 74 -12.75 2.59 -11.44
CA GLY A 74 -13.60 3.78 -11.40
C GLY A 74 -14.19 4.11 -12.77
N LEU A 75 -13.36 4.10 -13.82
CA LEU A 75 -13.79 4.36 -15.19
C LEU A 75 -14.79 3.32 -15.71
N VAL A 76 -14.61 2.05 -15.37
CA VAL A 76 -15.57 0.97 -15.73
C VAL A 76 -16.92 1.17 -15.04
N TYR A 77 -16.93 1.62 -13.79
CA TYR A 77 -18.19 1.90 -13.09
C TYR A 77 -18.94 3.09 -13.70
N GLU A 78 -18.23 4.17 -14.06
CA GLU A 78 -18.84 5.34 -14.70
C GLU A 78 -19.38 5.02 -16.10
N ALA A 79 -18.65 4.23 -16.90
CA ALA A 79 -19.08 3.81 -18.23
C ALA A 79 -20.37 2.95 -18.17
N THR A 80 -20.43 2.01 -17.23
CA THR A 80 -21.61 1.14 -17.05
C THR A 80 -22.81 1.88 -16.47
N ALA A 81 -22.60 2.88 -15.59
CA ALA A 81 -23.65 3.74 -15.09
C ALA A 81 -24.27 4.61 -16.21
N LYS A 82 -23.43 5.17 -17.10
CA LYS A 82 -23.89 5.92 -18.28
C LYS A 82 -24.74 5.06 -19.23
N GLN A 83 -24.32 3.83 -19.52
CA GLN A 83 -25.09 2.91 -20.37
C GLN A 83 -26.44 2.51 -19.75
N ARG A 84 -26.50 2.33 -18.42
CA ARG A 84 -27.77 2.00 -17.73
C ARG A 84 -28.73 3.18 -17.63
N GLY A 85 -28.21 4.41 -17.57
CA GLY A 85 -29.04 5.64 -17.61
C GLY A 85 -29.72 5.85 -18.96
N MET A 86 -29.04 5.54 -20.07
CA MET A 86 -29.58 5.68 -21.43
C MET A 86 -30.65 4.64 -21.80
N LEU A 87 -30.77 3.54 -21.05
CA LEU A 87 -31.75 2.48 -21.29
C LEU A 87 -33.11 2.70 -20.59
N ARG A 88 -33.28 3.81 -19.85
CA ARG A 88 -34.50 4.08 -19.06
C ARG A 88 -35.44 5.13 -19.68
N GLU A 89 -35.13 5.65 -20.86
CA GLU A 89 -35.97 6.64 -21.56
C GLU A 89 -36.45 6.16 -22.94
N GLN A 90 -36.97 4.93 -23.03
CA GLN A 90 -37.71 4.45 -24.21
C GLN A 90 -39.05 3.87 -23.82
#